data_AF-A0A443HPB8-F1
#
_entry.id   AF-A0A443HPB8-F1
#
_cell.length_a   1.000
_cell.length_b   1.000
_cell.length_c   1.000
_cell.angle_alpha   90.00
_cell.angle_beta   90.00
_cell.angle_gamma   90.00
#
_symmetry.space_group_name_H-M   'P 1'
#
loop_
_entity.id
_entity.type
_entity.pdbx_description
1 polymer ?
#
loop_
_entity_poly.entity_id
_entity_poly.type
_entity_poly.pdbx_seq_one_letter_code
_entity_poly.pdbx_strand_id
1 'polypeptide(L)'
;MIWSLFFWVLFWICIHYNGPGNRSRTMPEFEKWNYVDMEELAKLKLGTISEEDVFRSTVEANFTEYHESLVPWVLELRKVVFPNGRIRKKEDRGVYLRMRQILRSAQQDEKVLA
;
A
#
# COMPACT_ATOMS: atom_id res chain seq x y z
N MET A 1 2.54 -14.53 3.75
CA MET A 1 1.18 -14.44 3.17
C MET A 1 0.29 -13.42 3.88
N ILE A 2 0.29 -13.35 5.21
CA ILE A 2 -0.57 -12.38 5.97
C ILE A 2 -0.12 -10.92 5.77
N TRP A 3 1.19 -10.66 5.75
CA TRP A 3 1.75 -9.30 5.62
C TRP A 3 1.39 -8.59 4.32
N SER A 4 1.29 -9.35 3.23
CA SER A 4 0.87 -8.83 1.93
C SER A 4 -0.61 -8.43 1.92
N LEU A 5 -1.47 -9.14 2.67
CA LEU A 5 -2.89 -8.77 2.76
C LEU A 5 -3.05 -7.43 3.48
N PHE A 6 -2.39 -7.24 4.62
CA PHE A 6 -2.40 -5.97 5.34
C PHE A 6 -1.94 -4.81 4.44
N PHE A 7 -0.83 -4.98 3.74
CA PHE A 7 -0.30 -3.96 2.83
C PHE A 7 -1.34 -3.57 1.76
N TRP A 8 -1.96 -4.56 1.11
CA TRP A 8 -2.93 -4.27 0.05
C TRP A 8 -4.20 -3.59 0.55
N VAL A 9 -4.67 -3.93 1.77
CA VAL A 9 -5.79 -3.25 2.40
C VAL A 9 -5.43 -1.80 2.72
N LEU A 10 -4.24 -1.55 3.29
CA LEU A 10 -3.78 -0.19 3.57
C LEU A 10 -3.64 0.65 2.29
N PHE A 11 -3.02 0.08 1.24
CA PHE A 11 -2.91 0.72 -0.07
C PHE A 11 -4.27 1.10 -0.65
N TRP A 12 -5.24 0.17 -0.57
CA TRP A 12 -6.62 0.44 -1.01
C TRP A 12 -7.26 1.58 -0.22
N ILE A 13 -7.14 1.57 1.11
CA ILE A 13 -7.69 2.64 1.97
C ILE A 13 -7.13 4.01 1.58
N CYS A 14 -5.82 4.11 1.36
CA CYS A 14 -5.17 5.37 1.00
C CYS A 14 -5.70 5.97 -0.31
N ILE A 15 -6.14 5.13 -1.25
CA ILE A 15 -6.65 5.53 -2.57
C ILE A 15 -8.10 5.98 -2.52
N HIS A 16 -8.91 5.37 -1.65
CA HIS A 16 -10.37 5.47 -1.75
C HIS A 16 -11.02 6.23 -0.58
N TYR A 17 -10.40 6.27 0.61
CA TYR A 17 -10.99 6.91 1.77
C TYR A 17 -10.60 8.39 1.86
N ASN A 18 -11.59 9.29 1.81
CA ASN A 18 -11.39 10.76 1.85
C ASN A 18 -11.47 11.35 3.27
N GLY A 19 -11.35 10.53 4.31
CA GLY A 19 -11.46 10.98 5.70
C GLY A 19 -12.90 11.02 6.26
N PRO A 20 -13.05 11.34 7.56
CA PRO A 20 -14.33 11.29 8.25
C PRO A 20 -15.37 12.24 7.66
N GLY A 21 -16.62 11.77 7.52
CA GLY A 21 -17.73 12.58 6.98
C GLY A 21 -17.73 12.77 5.46
N ASN A 22 -16.66 12.35 4.77
CA ASN A 22 -16.57 12.40 3.31
C ASN A 22 -16.96 11.06 2.69
N ARG A 23 -17.61 11.12 1.51
CA ARG A 23 -17.85 9.91 0.72
C ARG A 23 -16.52 9.38 0.18
N SER A 24 -16.31 8.07 0.25
CA SER A 24 -15.19 7.42 -0.42
C SER A 24 -15.25 7.70 -1.93
N ARG A 25 -14.08 7.86 -2.55
CA ARG A 25 -13.98 7.94 -4.01
C ARG A 25 -13.78 6.54 -4.60
N THR A 26 -14.24 6.36 -5.83
CA THR A 26 -13.96 5.15 -6.61
C THR A 26 -12.92 5.50 -7.66
N MET A 27 -11.78 4.81 -7.60
CA MET A 27 -10.76 4.85 -8.65
C MET A 27 -10.94 3.61 -9.53
N PRO A 28 -11.44 3.73 -10.77
CA PRO A 28 -11.81 2.57 -11.60
C PRO A 28 -10.69 1.54 -11.79
N GLU A 29 -9.44 2.01 -11.88
CA GLU A 29 -8.26 1.16 -12.02
C GLU A 29 -8.07 0.18 -10.84
N PHE A 30 -8.39 0.62 -9.62
CA PHE A 30 -8.25 -0.21 -8.41
C PHE A 30 -9.57 -0.87 -8.02
N GLU A 31 -10.71 -0.31 -8.44
CA GLU A 31 -12.03 -0.90 -8.20
C GLU A 31 -12.18 -2.25 -8.91
N LYS A 32 -11.63 -2.40 -10.12
CA LYS A 32 -11.66 -3.67 -10.85
C LYS A 32 -11.04 -4.83 -10.08
N TRP A 33 -10.16 -4.57 -9.10
CA TRP A 33 -9.52 -5.59 -8.28
C TRP A 33 -10.51 -6.41 -7.44
N ASN A 34 -11.72 -5.89 -7.23
CA ASN A 34 -12.81 -6.57 -6.53
C ASN A 34 -13.53 -7.61 -7.41
N TYR A 35 -13.33 -7.57 -8.74
CA TYR A 35 -14.14 -8.31 -9.71
C TYR A 35 -13.33 -9.20 -10.65
N VAL A 36 -12.06 -8.86 -10.91
CA VAL A 36 -11.17 -9.69 -11.72
C VAL A 36 -10.86 -11.01 -11.02
N ASP A 37 -10.52 -12.03 -11.80
CA ASP A 37 -10.14 -13.32 -11.23
C ASP A 37 -8.82 -13.26 -10.44
N MET A 38 -8.52 -14.32 -9.69
CA MET A 38 -7.36 -14.38 -8.82
C MET A 38 -6.02 -14.33 -9.57
N GLU A 39 -5.96 -14.85 -10.80
CA GLU A 39 -4.74 -14.85 -11.60
C GLU A 39 -4.45 -13.46 -12.18
N GLU A 40 -5.48 -12.82 -12.72
CA GLU A 40 -5.42 -11.44 -13.20
C GLU A 40 -5.09 -10.49 -12.05
N LEU A 41 -5.74 -10.64 -10.88
CA LEU A 41 -5.45 -9.84 -9.69
C LEU A 41 -3.99 -9.97 -9.26
N ALA A 42 -3.42 -11.17 -9.31
CA ALA A 42 -2.03 -11.41 -8.96
C ALA A 42 -1.07 -10.72 -9.94
N LYS A 43 -1.36 -10.75 -11.24
CA LYS A 43 -0.58 -10.06 -12.28
C LYS A 43 -0.62 -8.55 -12.12
N LEU A 44 -1.81 -7.97 -11.90
CA LEU A 44 -1.99 -6.53 -11.67
C LEU A 44 -1.20 -6.08 -10.44
N LYS A 45 -1.39 -6.75 -9.30
CA LYS A 45 -0.68 -6.45 -8.06
C LYS A 45 0.84 -6.53 -8.21
N LEU A 46 1.33 -7.54 -8.91
CA LEU A 46 2.77 -7.70 -9.18
C LEU A 46 3.30 -6.55 -10.04
N GLY A 47 2.57 -6.17 -11.10
CA GLY A 47 2.93 -5.05 -11.96
C GLY A 47 2.97 -3.71 -11.23
N THR A 48 2.07 -3.51 -10.25
CA THR A 48 2.07 -2.30 -9.40
C THR A 48 3.31 -2.19 -8.52
N ILE A 49 3.82 -3.31 -7.98
CA ILE A 49 4.92 -3.28 -6.99
C ILE A 49 6.30 -3.65 -7.56
N SER A 50 6.42 -4.02 -8.83
CA SER A 50 7.70 -4.52 -9.37
C SER A 50 8.76 -3.43 -9.45
N GLU A 51 8.41 -2.27 -10.04
CA GLU A 51 9.32 -1.14 -10.25
C GLU A 51 9.09 -0.06 -9.19
N GLU A 52 10.16 0.42 -8.55
CA GLU A 52 10.04 1.38 -7.45
C GLU A 52 9.50 2.73 -7.90
N ASP A 53 10.02 3.24 -9.02
CA ASP A 53 9.62 4.56 -9.55
C ASP A 53 8.19 4.55 -10.07
N VAL A 54 7.76 3.44 -10.67
CA VAL A 54 6.37 3.23 -11.07
C VAL A 54 5.48 3.21 -9.84
N PHE A 55 5.82 2.41 -8.81
CA PHE A 55 5.03 2.34 -7.58
C PHE A 55 4.94 3.70 -6.88
N ARG A 56 6.05 4.45 -6.82
CA ARG A 56 6.11 5.82 -6.30
C ARG A 56 5.15 6.74 -7.03
N SER A 57 5.23 6.75 -8.36
CA SER A 57 4.35 7.55 -9.21
C SER A 57 2.88 7.17 -8.99
N THR A 58 2.60 5.87 -8.83
CA THR A 58 1.25 5.38 -8.53
C THR A 58 0.74 5.89 -7.19
N VAL A 59 1.50 5.80 -6.09
CA VAL A 59 1.03 6.26 -4.78
C VAL A 59 0.87 7.78 -4.73
N GLU A 60 1.81 8.53 -5.30
CA GLU A 60 1.78 10.01 -5.32
C GLU A 60 0.59 10.54 -6.14
N ALA A 61 0.26 9.88 -7.26
CA ALA A 61 -0.87 10.30 -8.10
C ALA A 61 -2.25 9.85 -7.57
N ASN A 62 -2.32 8.74 -6.84
CA ASN A 62 -3.59 8.08 -6.52
C ASN A 62 -3.97 8.08 -5.05
N PHE A 63 -3.11 8.53 -4.14
CA PHE A 63 -3.54 8.70 -2.75
C PHE A 63 -4.51 9.89 -2.65
N THR A 64 -5.43 9.78 -1.71
CA THR A 64 -6.32 10.90 -1.36
C THR A 64 -5.53 11.96 -0.61
N GLU A 65 -5.98 13.21 -0.66
CA GLU A 65 -5.38 14.31 0.11
C GLU A 65 -5.28 13.94 1.61
N TYR A 66 -6.31 13.27 2.13
CA TYR A 66 -6.35 12.79 3.52
C TYR A 66 -5.25 11.78 3.87
N HIS A 67 -4.69 11.05 2.90
CA HIS A 67 -3.62 10.07 3.12
C HIS A 67 -2.30 10.43 2.44
N GLU A 68 -2.13 11.66 1.95
CA GLU A 68 -0.89 12.09 1.29
C GLU A 68 0.32 11.92 2.22
N SER A 69 0.15 12.21 3.51
CA SER A 69 1.18 12.05 4.54
C SER A 69 1.64 10.59 4.73
N LEU A 70 0.86 9.60 4.28
CA LEU A 70 1.23 8.18 4.34
C LEU A 70 2.09 7.72 3.17
N VAL A 71 2.25 8.50 2.10
CA VAL A 71 3.07 8.16 0.93
C VAL A 71 4.48 7.65 1.32
N PRO A 72 5.31 8.37 2.09
CA PRO A 72 6.64 7.90 2.46
C PRO A 72 6.60 6.57 3.24
N TRP A 73 5.60 6.39 4.09
CA TRP A 73 5.45 5.21 4.93
C TRP A 73 5.01 3.97 4.14
N VAL A 74 4.14 4.14 3.14
CA VAL A 74 3.72 3.06 2.24
C VAL A 74 4.88 2.63 1.33
N LEU A 75 5.72 3.56 0.87
CA LEU A 75 6.93 3.24 0.11
C LEU A 75 7.90 2.36 0.92
N GLU A 76 8.13 2.71 2.19
CA GLU A 76 8.98 1.90 3.08
C GLU A 76 8.35 0.53 3.39
N LEU A 77 7.03 0.48 3.60
CA LEU A 77 6.32 -0.79 3.76
C LEU A 77 6.47 -1.69 2.51
N ARG A 78 6.39 -1.13 1.30
CA ARG A 78 6.56 -1.89 0.06
C ARG A 78 7.93 -2.56 0.00
N LYS A 79 9.01 -1.87 0.38
CA LYS A 79 10.37 -2.44 0.41
C LYS A 79 10.48 -3.62 1.38
N VAL A 80 9.82 -3.56 2.53
CA VAL A 80 9.85 -4.62 3.55
C VAL A 80 9.00 -5.83 3.14
N VAL A 81 7.79 -5.58 2.63
CA VAL A 81 6.81 -6.61 2.27
C VAL A 81 7.21 -7.30 0.96
N PHE A 82 7.68 -6.55 -0.03
CA PHE A 82 8.07 -7.00 -1.37
C PHE A 82 9.53 -6.62 -1.69
N PRO A 83 10.52 -7.29 -1.07
CA PRO A 83 11.92 -6.98 -1.34
C PRO A 83 12.23 -7.17 -2.83
N ASN A 84 12.88 -6.18 -3.43
CA ASN A 84 13.19 -6.12 -4.87
C ASN A 84 11.95 -6.23 -5.78
N GLY A 85 10.79 -5.75 -5.31
CA GLY A 85 9.56 -5.77 -6.09
C GLY A 85 9.01 -7.18 -6.36
N ARG A 86 9.35 -8.15 -5.50
CA ARG A 86 8.95 -9.56 -5.69
C ARG A 86 8.09 -10.06 -4.55
N ILE A 87 7.14 -10.92 -4.90
CA ILE A 87 6.40 -11.71 -3.90
C ILE A 87 7.38 -12.66 -3.22
N ARG A 88 7.41 -12.58 -1.89
CA ARG A 88 8.32 -13.38 -1.08
C ARG A 88 7.91 -14.86 -1.11
N LYS A 89 8.84 -15.72 -1.50
CA LYS A 89 8.61 -17.19 -1.57
C LYS A 89 8.83 -17.92 -0.24
N LYS A 90 9.61 -17.33 0.69
CA LYS A 90 9.93 -17.90 2.00
C LYS A 90 9.46 -16.97 3.11
N GLU A 91 8.96 -17.52 4.19
CA GLU A 91 8.61 -16.71 5.35
C GLU A 91 9.85 -16.09 5.99
N ASP A 92 9.75 -14.81 6.32
CA ASP A 92 10.76 -14.07 7.08
C ASP A 92 10.07 -13.49 8.31
N ARG A 93 10.38 -14.05 9.47
CA ARG A 93 9.76 -13.69 10.74
C ARG A 93 10.05 -12.23 11.13
N GLY A 94 11.10 -11.62 10.58
CA GLY A 94 11.46 -10.22 10.80
C GLY A 94 10.57 -9.22 10.05
N VAL A 95 9.80 -9.65 9.04
CA VAL A 95 8.91 -8.77 8.27
C VAL A 95 7.90 -8.08 9.19
N TYR A 96 7.28 -8.83 10.09
CA TYR A 96 6.33 -8.28 11.06
C TYR A 96 6.95 -7.18 11.93
N LEU A 97 8.14 -7.44 12.49
CA LEU A 97 8.83 -6.51 13.37
C LEU A 97 9.19 -5.22 12.62
N ARG A 98 9.70 -5.33 11.40
CA ARG A 98 10.02 -4.17 10.55
C ARG A 98 8.77 -3.38 10.15
N MET A 99 7.69 -4.05 9.76
CA MET A 99 6.40 -3.37 9.48
C MET A 99 5.89 -2.62 10.70
N ARG A 100 5.92 -3.24 11.88
CA ARG A 100 5.51 -2.58 13.13
C ARG A 100 6.38 -1.38 13.45
N GLN A 101 7.68 -1.46 13.22
CA GLN A 101 8.57 -0.33 13.44
C GLN A 101 8.21 0.84 12.51
N ILE A 102 7.99 0.57 11.22
CA ILE A 102 7.58 1.58 10.24
C ILE A 102 6.24 2.24 10.66
N LEU A 103 5.24 1.43 11.02
CA LEU A 103 3.94 1.96 11.45
C LEU A 103 4.04 2.80 12.73
N ARG A 104 4.90 2.42 13.68
CA ARG A 104 5.16 3.21 14.89
C ARG A 104 5.84 4.53 14.57
N SER A 105 6.80 4.53 13.64
CA SER A 105 7.43 5.76 13.16
C SER A 105 6.41 6.68 12.48
N ALA A 106 5.52 6.12 11.65
CA ALA A 106 4.45 6.88 11.01
C ALA A 106 3.49 7.53 12.01
N GLN A 107 3.19 6.84 13.13
CA GLN A 107 2.35 7.40 14.21
C GLN A 107 3.01 8.57 14.96
N GLN A 108 4.32 8.75 14.82
CA GLN A 108 5.09 9.85 15.42
C GLN A 108 5.37 10.98 14.41
N ASP A 109 4.98 10.79 13.14
CA ASP A 109 5.15 11.79 12.09
C ASP A 109 4.09 12.89 12.25
N GLU A 110 4.53 14.11 12.48
CA GLU A 110 3.66 15.28 12.65
C GLU A 110 2.74 15.48 11.44
N LYS A 111 3.18 15.14 10.22
CA LYS A 111 2.34 15.26 9.01
C LYS A 111 1.21 14.23 8.96
N VAL A 112 1.37 13.10 9.64
CA VAL A 112 0.34 12.06 9.75
C VAL A 112 -0.64 12.39 10.88
N LEU A 113 -0.20 13.17 11.87
CA LEU A 113 -1.00 13.59 13.01
C LEU A 113 -1.76 14.91 12.78
N ALA A 114 -1.33 15.72 11.81
CA ALA A 114 -1.93 17.00 11.41
C ALA A 114 -3.25 16.81 10.65
#